data_AF-A0AAD7C1T7-F1
#
_entry.id   AF-A0AAD7C1T7-F1
#
_cell.length_a   1.000
_cell.length_b   1.000
_cell.length_c   1.000
_cell.angle_alpha   90.00
_cell.angle_beta   90.00
_cell.angle_gamma   90.00
#
_symmetry.space_group_name_H-M   'P 1'
#
loop_
_entity.id
_entity.type
_entity.pdbx_description
1 polymer ?
#
loop_
_entity_poly.entity_id
_entity_poly.type
_entity_poly.pdbx_seq_one_letter_code
_entity_poly.pdbx_strand_id
1 'polypeptide(L)'
;MVVLRHNIGEIRCAALPPIPICLHHQADKLFRDSSLRTISMLSLPPEILLEITDYFHNTPIPFERYRQDPTPILLGRFETLRSLSQTCSYLRYVFRPLVWEAMEVLDTPSDVTGRHINLLKRWMTGILKTPDLLPCVRLSSPNWNFISLFTRFLHSTPNLAALHIIEIFDRHAGPLAVRLAKRPFPAVQTLTIPSSLSRVLCSFPNLRTLVCADTFISDYDAGNLLKQAHKHCHELDSLSNFTPSNSIIQGFLVVCTRTFFYLLRSQASSTISRLSRA
;
A
#
# COMPACT_ATOMS: atom_id res chain seq x y z
N MET A 1 19.84 -19.33 -17.06
CA MET A 1 18.92 -18.23 -16.71
C MET A 1 18.12 -18.66 -15.49
N VAL A 2 18.56 -18.26 -14.30
CA VAL A 2 17.96 -18.68 -13.02
C VAL A 2 16.96 -17.61 -12.61
N VAL A 3 15.66 -17.91 -12.72
CA VAL A 3 14.59 -17.03 -12.25
C VAL A 3 14.44 -17.26 -10.75
N LEU A 4 15.03 -16.39 -9.94
CA LEU A 4 14.83 -16.37 -8.49
C LEU A 4 13.44 -15.80 -8.19
N ARG A 5 12.46 -16.69 -7.98
CA ARG A 5 11.16 -16.35 -7.40
C ARG A 5 11.42 -15.76 -6.01
N HIS A 6 11.20 -14.45 -5.87
CA HIS A 6 11.14 -13.83 -4.54
C HIS A 6 9.91 -14.37 -3.83
N ASN A 7 10.14 -15.03 -2.70
CA ASN A 7 9.12 -15.56 -1.82
C ASN A 7 8.50 -14.38 -1.06
N ILE A 8 7.62 -13.64 -1.74
CA ILE A 8 6.69 -12.72 -1.08
C ILE A 8 5.75 -13.65 -0.31
N GLY A 9 5.77 -13.57 1.03
CA GLY A 9 5.03 -14.49 1.88
C GLY A 9 3.59 -14.66 1.40
N GLU A 10 3.11 -15.91 1.39
CA GLU A 10 1.73 -16.26 1.04
C GLU A 10 0.76 -15.41 1.87
N ILE A 11 0.30 -14.31 1.28
CA ILE A 11 -0.85 -13.58 1.79
C ILE A 11 -2.03 -14.43 1.38
N ARG A 12 -2.55 -15.20 2.33
CA ARG A 12 -3.82 -15.89 2.18
C ARG A 12 -4.89 -14.81 1.97
N CYS A 13 -5.27 -14.57 0.71
CA CYS A 13 -6.51 -13.89 0.41
C CYS A 13 -7.60 -14.57 1.22
N ALA A 14 -8.37 -13.80 1.99
CA ALA A 14 -9.62 -14.32 2.53
C ALA A 14 -10.38 -14.96 1.36
N ALA A 15 -10.87 -16.19 1.55
CA ALA A 15 -11.55 -16.94 0.49
C ALA A 15 -12.56 -16.01 -0.18
N LEU A 16 -12.43 -15.83 -1.50
CA LEU A 16 -13.39 -15.05 -2.27
C LEU A 16 -14.80 -15.56 -1.91
N PRO A 17 -15.78 -14.67 -1.73
CA PRO A 17 -17.15 -15.13 -1.50
C PRO A 17 -17.54 -16.08 -2.63
N PRO A 18 -18.31 -17.14 -2.37
CA PRO A 18 -18.67 -18.12 -3.39
C PRO A 18 -19.33 -17.43 -4.59
N ILE A 19 -18.90 -17.83 -5.79
CA ILE A 19 -19.43 -17.30 -7.06
C ILE A 19 -20.91 -17.67 -7.14
N PRO A 20 -21.82 -16.71 -7.39
CA PRO A 20 -23.22 -17.03 -7.62
C PRO A 20 -23.34 -17.96 -8.83
N ILE A 21 -23.81 -19.19 -8.60
CA ILE A 21 -23.93 -20.26 -9.61
C ILE A 21 -24.73 -19.81 -10.85
N CYS A 22 -25.66 -18.86 -10.68
CA CYS A 22 -26.46 -18.29 -11.76
C CYS A 22 -25.64 -17.57 -12.85
N LEU A 23 -24.46 -17.03 -12.54
CA LEU A 23 -23.64 -16.30 -13.54
C LEU A 23 -22.97 -17.26 -14.54
N HIS A 24 -22.56 -18.46 -14.11
CA HIS A 24 -21.96 -19.44 -15.01
C HIS A 24 -22.97 -19.95 -16.06
N HIS A 25 -24.21 -20.18 -15.65
CA HIS A 25 -25.23 -20.76 -16.52
C HIS A 25 -25.68 -19.81 -17.66
N GLN A 26 -25.49 -18.50 -17.48
CA GLN A 26 -25.89 -17.49 -18.47
C GLN A 26 -24.82 -17.29 -19.55
N ALA A 27 -23.55 -17.53 -19.25
CA ALA A 27 -22.45 -17.45 -20.21
C ALA A 27 -22.49 -18.61 -21.22
N ASP A 28 -22.83 -19.82 -20.78
CA ASP A 28 -22.83 -21.02 -21.63
C ASP A 28 -23.90 -21.02 -22.74
N LYS A 29 -25.03 -20.31 -22.53
CA LYS A 29 -26.12 -20.25 -23.53
C LYS A 29 -25.82 -19.34 -24.73
N LEU A 30 -24.90 -18.38 -24.60
CA LEU A 30 -24.61 -17.40 -25.66
C LEU A 30 -23.61 -17.91 -26.72
N PHE A 31 -23.06 -19.12 -26.57
CA PHE A 31 -21.84 -19.54 -27.27
C PHE A 31 -22.02 -20.52 -28.44
N ARG A 32 -23.24 -20.96 -28.78
CA ARG A 32 -23.42 -22.11 -29.68
C ARG A 32 -23.38 -21.84 -31.19
N ASP A 33 -23.28 -20.60 -31.67
CA ASP A 33 -23.67 -20.32 -33.07
C ASP A 33 -22.71 -19.49 -33.96
N SER A 34 -21.38 -19.54 -33.74
CA SER A 34 -20.43 -18.84 -34.64
C SER A 34 -19.18 -19.64 -34.99
N SER A 35 -18.93 -19.80 -36.29
CA SER A 35 -17.89 -20.61 -36.94
C SER A 35 -16.48 -20.01 -36.92
N LEU A 36 -16.24 -18.98 -36.10
CA LEU A 36 -14.92 -18.48 -35.75
C LEU A 36 -14.87 -18.51 -34.22
N ARG A 37 -14.15 -19.48 -33.65
CA ARG A 37 -14.02 -19.66 -32.20
C ARG A 37 -13.14 -18.55 -31.61
N THR A 38 -13.65 -17.31 -31.59
CA THR A 38 -13.13 -16.29 -30.69
C THR A 38 -13.51 -16.75 -29.28
N ILE A 39 -12.51 -17.20 -28.53
CA ILE A 39 -12.68 -17.46 -27.10
C ILE A 39 -12.96 -16.10 -26.46
N SER A 40 -14.20 -15.89 -26.02
CA SER A 40 -14.58 -14.68 -25.31
C SER A 40 -13.80 -14.62 -24.00
N MET A 41 -13.28 -13.45 -23.66
CA MET A 41 -12.65 -13.23 -22.36
C MET A 41 -13.58 -13.61 -21.19
N LEU A 42 -14.90 -13.56 -21.41
CA LEU A 42 -15.91 -13.93 -20.42
C LEU A 42 -16.04 -15.44 -20.18
N SER A 43 -15.51 -16.29 -21.09
CA SER A 43 -15.48 -17.74 -20.89
C SER A 43 -14.21 -18.23 -20.20
N LEU A 44 -13.30 -17.33 -19.85
CA LEU A 44 -12.10 -17.66 -19.08
C LEU A 44 -12.47 -17.91 -17.61
N PRO A 45 -11.88 -18.94 -16.97
CA PRO A 45 -11.97 -19.12 -15.53
C PRO A 45 -11.47 -17.87 -14.78
N PRO A 46 -12.05 -17.54 -13.61
CA PRO A 46 -11.59 -16.41 -12.79
C PRO A 46 -10.09 -16.44 -12.50
N GLU A 47 -9.49 -17.62 -12.32
CA GLU A 47 -8.06 -17.79 -12.05
C GLU A 47 -7.20 -17.22 -13.18
N ILE A 48 -7.61 -17.46 -14.43
CA ILE A 48 -6.91 -16.93 -15.61
C ILE A 48 -7.10 -15.42 -15.71
N LEU A 49 -8.30 -14.91 -15.38
CA LEU A 49 -8.55 -13.47 -15.34
C LEU A 49 -7.69 -12.78 -14.27
N LEU A 50 -7.50 -13.40 -13.11
CA LEU A 50 -6.64 -12.91 -12.04
C LEU A 50 -5.16 -12.97 -12.45
N GLU A 51 -4.73 -14.06 -13.10
CA GLU A 51 -3.37 -14.17 -13.64
C GLU A 51 -3.08 -13.08 -14.67
N ILE A 52 -4.03 -12.78 -15.57
CA ILE A 52 -3.92 -11.64 -16.51
C ILE A 52 -3.70 -10.34 -15.74
N THR A 53 -4.39 -10.15 -14.62
CA THR A 53 -4.22 -8.93 -13.84
C THR A 53 -2.89 -8.83 -13.07
N ASP A 54 -2.25 -9.96 -12.78
CA ASP A 54 -0.92 -9.98 -12.16
C ASP A 54 0.19 -9.51 -13.12
N TYR A 55 -0.06 -9.52 -14.44
CA TYR A 55 0.85 -8.88 -15.40
C TYR A 55 0.87 -7.36 -15.25
N PHE A 56 -0.19 -6.74 -14.73
CA PHE A 56 -0.13 -5.34 -14.31
C PHE A 56 0.67 -5.30 -13.01
N HIS A 57 1.89 -4.76 -13.09
CA HIS A 57 2.84 -4.80 -11.98
C HIS A 57 2.20 -4.35 -10.66
N ASN A 58 2.12 -5.28 -9.72
CA ASN A 58 1.95 -4.94 -8.31
C ASN A 58 3.20 -4.21 -7.91
N THR A 59 3.04 -2.94 -7.59
CA THR A 59 4.16 -2.15 -7.15
C THR A 59 4.61 -2.62 -5.79
N PRO A 60 5.86 -3.14 -5.66
CA PRO A 60 6.35 -3.63 -4.39
C PRO A 60 6.26 -2.51 -3.36
N ILE A 61 5.44 -2.74 -2.35
CA ILE A 61 5.34 -1.89 -1.19
C ILE A 61 6.42 -2.38 -0.20
N PRO A 62 7.36 -1.52 0.24
CA PRO A 62 7.53 -0.10 -0.09
C PRO A 62 8.26 0.18 -1.41
N PHE A 63 7.85 1.25 -2.09
CA PHE A 63 8.52 1.72 -3.31
C PHE A 63 9.84 2.44 -2.94
N GLU A 64 10.98 1.78 -3.12
CA GLU A 64 12.30 2.43 -2.95
C GLU A 64 12.54 3.57 -3.98
N ARG A 65 11.73 3.64 -5.04
CA ARG A 65 11.91 4.56 -6.18
C ARG A 65 10.79 5.59 -6.34
N TYR A 66 10.36 6.25 -5.27
CA TYR A 66 9.56 7.48 -5.42
C TYR A 66 10.29 8.62 -6.17
N ARG A 67 11.59 8.46 -6.47
CA ARG A 67 12.39 9.44 -7.22
C ARG A 67 12.04 9.57 -8.71
N GLN A 68 11.40 8.57 -9.31
CA GLN A 68 11.00 8.62 -10.72
C GLN A 68 9.48 8.59 -10.75
N ASP A 69 8.84 9.58 -11.38
CA ASP A 69 7.38 9.75 -11.50
C ASP A 69 6.68 8.39 -11.66
N PRO A 70 6.21 7.76 -10.57
CA PRO A 70 5.70 6.40 -10.61
C PRO A 70 4.24 6.40 -11.11
N THR A 71 3.69 7.59 -11.34
CA THR A 71 2.29 7.83 -11.67
C THR A 71 1.80 7.02 -12.86
N PRO A 72 2.52 6.91 -13.99
CA PRO A 72 1.95 6.22 -15.16
C PRO A 72 1.72 4.72 -14.93
N ILE A 73 2.63 4.05 -14.22
CA ILE A 73 2.56 2.60 -14.00
C ILE A 73 1.50 2.26 -12.95
N LEU A 74 1.49 3.02 -11.84
CA LEU A 74 0.54 2.84 -10.75
C LEU A 74 -0.90 3.12 -11.17
N LEU A 75 -1.08 4.25 -11.85
CA LEU A 75 -2.38 4.63 -12.38
C LEU A 75 -2.85 3.64 -13.44
N GLY A 76 -1.92 3.10 -14.26
CA GLY A 76 -2.23 2.11 -15.30
C GLY A 76 -2.90 0.84 -14.76
N ARG A 77 -2.41 0.25 -13.66
CA ARG A 77 -3.05 -0.92 -13.04
C ARG A 77 -4.44 -0.57 -12.52
N PHE A 78 -4.54 0.51 -11.74
CA PHE A 78 -5.81 0.95 -11.17
C PHE A 78 -6.86 1.25 -12.24
N GLU A 79 -6.51 2.02 -13.26
CA GLU A 79 -7.38 2.37 -14.38
C GLU A 79 -7.79 1.15 -15.18
N THR A 80 -6.89 0.19 -15.38
CA THR A 80 -7.21 -1.05 -16.09
C THR A 80 -8.19 -1.91 -15.31
N LEU A 81 -7.91 -2.19 -14.03
CA LEU A 81 -8.81 -2.94 -13.16
C LEU A 81 -10.18 -2.26 -13.06
N ARG A 82 -10.19 -0.93 -12.93
CA ARG A 82 -11.43 -0.15 -12.93
C ARG A 82 -12.18 -0.30 -14.24
N SER A 83 -11.51 -0.11 -15.38
CA SER A 83 -12.12 -0.23 -16.71
C SER A 83 -12.71 -1.62 -16.92
N LEU A 84 -11.95 -2.67 -16.58
CA LEU A 84 -12.42 -4.06 -16.64
C LEU A 84 -13.65 -4.27 -15.75
N SER A 85 -13.66 -3.74 -14.53
CA SER A 85 -14.80 -3.82 -13.60
C SER A 85 -16.07 -3.07 -14.10
N GLN A 86 -15.91 -2.19 -15.09
CA GLN A 86 -17.00 -1.41 -15.67
C GLN A 86 -17.57 -2.02 -16.95
N THR A 87 -16.90 -2.99 -17.56
CA THR A 87 -17.32 -3.61 -18.83
C THR A 87 -18.62 -4.44 -18.71
N CYS A 88 -18.72 -5.34 -17.73
CA CYS A 88 -19.91 -6.16 -17.50
C CYS A 88 -20.04 -6.63 -16.03
N SER A 89 -21.20 -7.20 -15.66
CA SER A 89 -21.47 -7.64 -14.28
C SER A 89 -20.53 -8.74 -13.78
N TYR A 90 -20.13 -9.68 -14.66
CA TYR A 90 -19.20 -10.75 -14.30
C TYR A 90 -17.80 -10.21 -13.99
N LEU A 91 -17.25 -9.39 -14.88
CA LEU A 91 -15.93 -8.77 -14.66
C LEU A 91 -15.94 -7.78 -13.50
N ARG A 92 -17.07 -7.10 -13.25
CA ARG A 92 -17.26 -6.32 -12.03
C ARG A 92 -17.13 -7.20 -10.79
N TYR A 93 -17.75 -8.37 -10.77
CA TYR A 93 -17.66 -9.27 -9.63
C TYR A 93 -16.22 -9.76 -9.40
N VAL A 94 -15.49 -10.12 -10.46
CA VAL A 94 -14.10 -10.59 -10.38
C VAL A 94 -13.13 -9.48 -9.99
N PHE A 95 -13.17 -8.33 -10.66
CA PHE A 95 -12.12 -7.30 -10.52
C PHE A 95 -12.43 -6.24 -9.47
N ARG A 96 -13.69 -6.05 -9.07
CA ARG A 96 -14.03 -5.03 -8.07
C ARG A 96 -13.25 -5.23 -6.75
N PRO A 97 -13.14 -6.43 -6.15
CA PRO A 97 -12.33 -6.62 -4.95
C PRO A 97 -10.88 -6.14 -5.13
N LEU A 98 -10.27 -6.39 -6.30
CA LEU A 98 -8.91 -5.97 -6.62
C LEU A 98 -8.78 -4.45 -6.79
N VAL A 99 -9.77 -3.80 -7.42
CA VAL A 99 -9.83 -2.32 -7.52
C VAL A 99 -9.82 -1.69 -6.12
N TRP A 100 -10.47 -2.33 -5.15
CA TRP A 100 -10.50 -1.87 -3.76
C TRP A 100 -9.33 -2.38 -2.93
N GLU A 101 -8.52 -3.31 -3.45
CA GLU A 101 -7.40 -3.87 -2.72
C GLU A 101 -6.32 -2.83 -2.49
N ALA A 102 -5.90 -2.13 -3.53
CA ALA A 102 -4.89 -1.09 -3.43
C ALA A 102 -5.53 0.26 -3.75
N MET A 103 -5.79 1.05 -2.71
CA MET A 103 -6.25 2.42 -2.84
C MET A 103 -5.03 3.34 -2.85
N GLU A 104 -4.53 3.64 -4.04
CA GLU A 104 -3.41 4.55 -4.23
C GLU A 104 -3.93 5.88 -4.78
N VAL A 105 -3.67 6.96 -4.05
CA VAL A 105 -3.91 8.30 -4.56
C VAL A 105 -2.58 9.01 -4.65
N LEU A 106 -2.13 9.15 -5.90
CA LEU A 106 -0.96 9.93 -6.24
C LEU A 106 -1.41 11.36 -6.46
N ASP A 107 -0.83 12.28 -5.71
CA ASP A 107 -0.96 13.70 -5.99
C ASP A 107 0.01 13.99 -7.13
N THR A 108 -0.50 14.26 -8.33
CA THR A 108 0.38 14.76 -9.39
C THR A 108 0.59 16.25 -9.16
N PRO A 109 1.82 16.78 -9.26
CA PRO A 109 2.08 18.21 -9.09
C PRO A 109 1.32 19.08 -10.09
N SER A 110 0.79 18.49 -11.16
CA SER A 110 -0.06 19.12 -12.18
C SER A 110 -1.57 19.10 -11.87
N ASP A 111 -2.04 18.40 -10.83
CA ASP A 111 -3.47 18.39 -10.47
C ASP A 111 -3.90 19.63 -9.69
N VAL A 112 -3.71 20.79 -10.33
CA VAL A 112 -4.29 22.08 -9.92
C VAL A 112 -5.82 21.98 -9.80
N THR A 113 -6.45 20.98 -10.43
CA THR A 113 -7.90 20.82 -10.46
C THR A 113 -8.48 20.12 -9.22
N GLY A 114 -7.65 19.57 -8.34
CA GLY A 114 -8.10 18.84 -7.15
C GLY A 114 -8.99 17.64 -7.48
N ARG A 115 -8.86 17.08 -8.69
CA ARG A 115 -9.66 15.95 -9.15
C ARG A 115 -9.34 14.70 -8.33
N HIS A 116 -8.06 14.43 -8.08
CA HIS A 116 -7.62 13.30 -7.25
C HIS A 116 -8.10 13.44 -5.80
N ILE A 117 -8.03 14.66 -5.27
CA ILE A 117 -8.53 15.01 -3.92
C ILE A 117 -10.03 14.68 -3.78
N ASN A 118 -10.82 15.10 -4.76
CA ASN A 118 -12.26 14.82 -4.78
C ASN A 118 -12.56 13.34 -5.00
N LEU A 119 -11.77 12.64 -5.82
CA LEU A 119 -11.89 11.20 -6.04
C LEU A 119 -11.63 10.42 -4.74
N LEU A 120 -10.52 10.72 -4.04
CA LEU A 120 -10.16 10.15 -2.75
C LEU A 120 -11.28 10.35 -1.73
N LYS A 121 -11.80 11.58 -1.62
CA LYS A 121 -12.92 11.89 -0.72
C LYS A 121 -14.16 11.06 -1.05
N ARG A 122 -14.55 10.99 -2.32
CA ARG A 122 -15.71 10.20 -2.79
C ARG A 122 -15.52 8.73 -2.47
N TRP A 123 -14.31 8.20 -2.65
CA TRP A 123 -14.01 6.80 -2.37
C TRP A 123 -14.02 6.47 -0.88
N MET A 124 -13.32 7.23 -0.04
CA MET A 124 -13.37 7.02 1.41
C MET A 124 -14.82 7.09 1.92
N THR A 125 -15.61 8.01 1.38
CA THR A 125 -17.05 8.12 1.68
C THR A 125 -17.83 6.91 1.17
N GLY A 126 -17.54 6.41 -0.03
CA GLY A 126 -18.17 5.25 -0.62
C GLY A 126 -17.88 3.97 0.17
N ILE A 127 -16.63 3.74 0.53
CA ILE A 127 -16.21 2.60 1.36
C ILE A 127 -16.88 2.66 2.73
N LEU A 128 -16.91 3.84 3.37
CA LEU A 128 -17.61 4.03 4.65
C LEU A 128 -19.13 3.76 4.56
N LYS A 129 -19.72 3.85 3.36
CA LYS A 129 -21.12 3.50 3.09
C LYS A 129 -21.32 2.04 2.67
N THR A 130 -20.25 1.33 2.32
CA THR A 130 -20.30 -0.06 1.83
C THR A 130 -19.33 -0.92 2.66
N PRO A 131 -19.75 -1.33 3.87
CA PRO A 131 -18.86 -2.00 4.82
C PRO A 131 -18.27 -3.31 4.28
N ASP A 132 -18.95 -3.97 3.34
CA ASP A 132 -18.49 -5.20 2.68
C ASP A 132 -17.16 -5.03 1.93
N LEU A 133 -16.78 -3.79 1.60
CA LEU A 133 -15.51 -3.48 0.93
C LEU A 133 -14.35 -3.21 1.90
N LEU A 134 -14.64 -2.97 3.19
CA LEU A 134 -13.62 -2.66 4.20
C LEU A 134 -12.52 -3.72 4.31
N PRO A 135 -12.81 -5.04 4.21
CA PRO A 135 -11.77 -6.06 4.28
C PRO A 135 -10.79 -6.03 3.10
N CYS A 136 -11.19 -5.46 1.96
CA CYS A 136 -10.34 -5.41 0.79
C CYS A 136 -9.30 -4.27 0.90
N VAL A 137 -9.57 -3.20 1.64
CA VAL A 137 -8.78 -1.97 1.53
C VAL A 137 -7.36 -2.10 2.09
N ARG A 138 -6.38 -1.83 1.22
CA ARG A 138 -5.00 -1.44 1.56
C ARG A 138 -4.82 0.01 1.12
N LEU A 139 -4.39 0.88 2.02
CA LEU A 139 -4.46 2.33 1.82
C LEU A 139 -3.08 2.93 1.58
N SER A 140 -2.97 3.70 0.49
CA SER A 140 -1.77 4.44 0.13
C SER A 140 -2.08 5.91 -0.14
N SER A 141 -1.61 6.75 0.78
CA SER A 141 -1.55 8.21 0.80
C SER A 141 -2.87 8.97 0.89
N PRO A 142 -3.26 9.47 2.07
CA PRO A 142 -4.38 10.38 2.18
C PRO A 142 -4.03 11.82 1.82
N ASN A 143 -4.96 12.53 1.21
CA ASN A 143 -4.90 13.99 1.14
C ASN A 143 -5.32 14.62 2.48
N TRP A 144 -4.50 15.54 2.97
CA TRP A 144 -4.59 16.13 4.31
C TRP A 144 -5.72 17.13 4.49
N ASN A 145 -6.37 17.57 3.41
CA ASN A 145 -7.56 18.41 3.52
C ASN A 145 -8.73 17.67 4.19
N PHE A 146 -8.65 16.33 4.31
CA PHE A 146 -9.70 15.52 4.91
C PHE A 146 -9.21 14.64 6.08
N ILE A 147 -8.31 15.13 6.93
CA ILE A 147 -7.81 14.37 8.10
C ILE A 147 -8.96 13.75 8.90
N SER A 148 -10.08 14.46 9.11
CA SER A 148 -11.22 13.92 9.87
C SER A 148 -11.90 12.73 9.19
N LEU A 149 -12.02 12.77 7.85
CA LEU A 149 -12.57 11.68 7.07
C LEU A 149 -11.59 10.50 7.04
N PHE A 150 -10.31 10.79 6.86
CA PHE A 150 -9.23 9.80 6.89
C PHE A 150 -9.15 9.07 8.21
N THR A 151 -9.17 9.78 9.34
CA THR A 151 -9.17 9.10 10.64
C THR A 151 -10.42 8.27 10.81
N ARG A 152 -11.61 8.78 10.49
CA ARG A 152 -12.85 7.97 10.52
C ARG A 152 -12.74 6.73 9.65
N PHE A 153 -12.16 6.85 8.46
CA PHE A 153 -11.90 5.75 7.55
C PHE A 153 -11.02 4.69 8.19
N LEU A 154 -9.85 5.07 8.73
CA LEU A 154 -8.94 4.14 9.40
C LEU A 154 -9.59 3.39 10.57
N HIS A 155 -10.47 4.05 11.32
CA HIS A 155 -11.21 3.39 12.42
C HIS A 155 -12.22 2.36 11.92
N SER A 156 -12.76 2.56 10.71
CA SER A 156 -13.69 1.62 10.10
C SER A 156 -12.99 0.46 9.40
N THR A 157 -11.68 0.50 9.21
CA THR A 157 -10.91 -0.57 8.52
C THR A 157 -10.10 -1.39 9.52
N PRO A 158 -10.73 -2.31 10.29
CA PRO A 158 -10.04 -3.10 11.30
C PRO A 158 -9.06 -4.12 10.72
N ASN A 159 -9.13 -4.40 9.42
CA ASN A 159 -8.25 -5.38 8.74
C ASN A 159 -7.12 -4.71 7.94
N LEU A 160 -6.90 -3.40 8.13
CA LEU A 160 -5.88 -2.67 7.40
C LEU A 160 -4.48 -3.14 7.82
N ALA A 161 -3.85 -4.01 7.02
CA ALA A 161 -2.54 -4.56 7.32
C ALA A 161 -1.38 -3.62 6.96
N ALA A 162 -1.57 -2.76 5.96
CA ALA A 162 -0.56 -1.85 5.47
C ALA A 162 -1.13 -0.44 5.28
N LEU A 163 -0.39 0.56 5.76
CA LEU A 163 -0.73 1.97 5.62
C LEU A 163 0.47 2.73 5.05
N HIS A 164 0.26 3.41 3.93
CA HIS A 164 1.29 4.27 3.34
C HIS A 164 0.86 5.72 3.43
N ILE A 165 1.75 6.54 3.93
CA ILE A 165 1.65 7.98 4.02
C ILE A 165 2.97 8.47 3.44
N ILE A 166 2.95 8.91 2.19
CA ILE A 166 4.19 9.21 1.47
C ILE A 166 4.56 10.67 1.64
N GLU A 167 3.58 11.56 1.49
CA GLU A 167 3.81 12.99 1.55
C GLU A 167 2.86 13.64 2.54
N ILE A 168 3.40 14.49 3.42
CA ILE A 168 2.61 15.36 4.28
C ILE A 168 3.28 16.72 4.40
N PHE A 169 2.47 17.78 4.27
CA PHE A 169 2.96 19.11 4.63
C PHE A 169 3.10 19.21 6.15
N ASP A 170 4.21 19.75 6.64
CA ASP A 170 4.52 19.84 8.07
C ASP A 170 3.39 20.42 8.93
N ARG A 171 2.66 21.41 8.39
CA ARG A 171 1.47 22.00 9.06
C ARG A 171 0.35 21.00 9.37
N HIS A 172 0.31 19.87 8.69
CA HIS A 172 -0.69 18.81 8.87
C HIS A 172 -0.16 17.64 9.70
N ALA A 173 1.17 17.49 9.85
CA ALA A 173 1.78 16.39 10.58
C ALA A 173 1.37 16.37 12.06
N GLY A 174 1.44 17.51 12.74
CA GLY A 174 1.02 17.65 14.13
C GLY A 174 -0.47 17.31 14.35
N PRO A 175 -1.42 17.97 13.64
CA PRO A 175 -2.84 17.67 13.75
C PRO A 175 -3.20 16.21 13.43
N LEU A 176 -2.52 15.59 12.46
CA LEU A 176 -2.71 14.18 12.16
C LEU A 176 -2.25 13.32 13.34
N ALA A 177 -1.04 13.53 13.85
CA ALA A 177 -0.49 12.77 14.97
C ALA A 177 -1.38 12.87 16.21
N VAL A 178 -1.87 14.06 16.54
CA VAL A 178 -2.80 14.26 17.67
C VAL A 178 -4.10 13.48 17.48
N ARG A 179 -4.60 13.36 16.25
CA ARG A 179 -5.86 12.64 15.99
C ARG A 179 -5.66 11.13 15.94
N LEU A 180 -4.57 10.64 15.36
CA LEU A 180 -4.25 9.21 15.33
C LEU A 180 -3.92 8.69 16.73
N ALA A 181 -3.18 9.46 17.55
CA ALA A 181 -2.81 9.08 18.91
C ALA A 181 -4.01 8.82 19.84
N LYS A 182 -5.23 9.19 19.45
CA LYS A 182 -6.44 8.95 20.25
C LYS A 182 -6.85 7.49 20.29
N ARG A 183 -6.43 6.66 19.32
CA ARG A 183 -6.82 5.24 19.25
C ARG A 183 -5.72 4.38 18.62
N PRO A 184 -5.53 3.14 19.10
CA PRO A 184 -4.60 2.22 18.50
C PRO A 184 -5.17 1.57 17.22
N PHE A 185 -4.28 1.26 16.29
CA PHE A 185 -4.53 0.52 15.04
C PHE A 185 -3.66 -0.75 15.03
N PRO A 186 -4.03 -1.78 15.83
CA PRO A 186 -3.20 -2.97 16.02
C PRO A 186 -3.13 -3.90 14.79
N ALA A 187 -3.99 -3.69 13.80
CA ALA A 187 -3.98 -4.49 12.57
C ALA A 187 -2.90 -4.05 11.59
N VAL A 188 -2.42 -2.81 11.70
CA VAL A 188 -1.40 -2.27 10.79
C VAL A 188 -0.04 -2.85 11.17
N GLN A 189 0.50 -3.66 10.28
CA GLN A 189 1.80 -4.32 10.43
C GLN A 189 2.88 -3.65 9.58
N THR A 190 2.49 -2.99 8.48
CA THR A 190 3.41 -2.23 7.62
C THR A 190 3.01 -0.77 7.58
N LEU A 191 3.94 0.13 7.86
CA LEU A 191 3.73 1.57 7.85
C LEU A 191 4.83 2.25 7.03
N THR A 192 4.44 3.01 6.02
CA THR A 192 5.33 3.96 5.35
C THR A 192 4.94 5.36 5.76
N ILE A 193 5.85 6.14 6.35
CA ILE A 193 5.60 7.52 6.80
C ILE A 193 6.81 8.41 6.51
N PRO A 194 6.62 9.71 6.27
CA PRO A 194 7.68 10.70 6.40
C PRO A 194 8.12 10.80 7.88
N SER A 195 9.37 11.17 8.11
CA SER A 195 9.97 11.28 9.45
C SER A 195 9.29 12.33 10.33
N SER A 196 8.71 13.38 9.72
CA SER A 196 7.90 14.40 10.38
C SER A 196 6.67 13.80 11.09
N LEU A 197 6.23 12.61 10.69
CA LEU A 197 5.13 11.87 11.32
C LEU A 197 5.57 10.84 12.37
N SER A 198 6.83 10.79 12.79
CA SER A 198 7.31 9.87 13.84
C SER A 198 6.42 9.74 15.07
N ARG A 199 5.72 10.81 15.48
CA ARG A 199 4.79 10.78 16.62
C ARG A 199 3.56 9.87 16.43
N VAL A 200 3.19 9.53 15.19
CA VAL A 200 2.03 8.65 14.92
C VAL A 200 2.30 7.21 15.36
N LEU A 201 3.57 6.81 15.53
CA LEU A 201 3.97 5.45 15.88
C LEU A 201 3.34 4.93 17.17
N CYS A 202 2.99 5.83 18.12
CA CYS A 202 2.22 5.47 19.31
C CYS A 202 0.86 4.82 19.03
N SER A 203 0.33 5.00 17.82
CA SER A 203 -0.96 4.44 17.38
C SER A 203 -0.81 3.05 16.76
N PHE A 204 0.40 2.54 16.53
CA PHE A 204 0.65 1.30 15.77
C PHE A 204 1.49 0.31 16.60
N PRO A 205 0.91 -0.32 17.64
CA PRO A 205 1.67 -1.13 18.61
C PRO A 205 2.24 -2.43 18.02
N ASN A 206 1.58 -3.01 17.00
CA ASN A 206 1.98 -4.28 16.37
C ASN A 206 2.74 -4.06 15.05
N LEU A 207 3.36 -2.89 14.91
CA LEU A 207 4.07 -2.54 13.69
C LEU A 207 5.31 -3.43 13.51
N ARG A 208 5.39 -4.13 12.38
CA ARG A 208 6.50 -5.01 12.01
C ARG A 208 7.45 -4.40 11.00
N THR A 209 6.93 -3.63 10.06
CA THR A 209 7.71 -3.01 8.99
C THR A 209 7.49 -1.51 8.99
N LEU A 210 8.55 -0.74 9.22
CA LEU A 210 8.55 0.71 9.11
C LEU A 210 9.41 1.14 7.94
N VAL A 211 8.87 2.04 7.12
CA VAL A 211 9.55 2.54 5.92
C VAL A 211 9.54 4.06 5.99
N CYS A 212 10.71 4.67 5.91
CA CYS A 212 10.80 6.12 5.80
C CYS A 212 10.46 6.55 4.37
N ALA A 213 9.49 7.45 4.20
CA ALA A 213 9.12 7.98 2.89
C ALA A 213 10.06 9.10 2.41
N ASP A 214 10.80 9.73 3.33
CA ASP A 214 11.65 10.87 2.99
C ASP A 214 12.84 10.45 2.13
N THR A 215 13.09 11.23 1.08
CA THR A 215 14.27 11.06 0.23
C THR A 215 15.55 11.54 0.90
N PHE A 216 15.42 12.53 1.79
CA PHE A 216 16.48 13.10 2.61
C PHE A 216 15.94 13.29 4.01
N ILE A 217 16.51 12.58 4.97
CA ILE A 217 16.16 12.69 6.38
C ILE A 217 17.30 13.41 7.10
N SER A 218 16.96 14.43 7.90
CA SER A 218 17.96 15.05 8.74
C SER A 218 18.37 14.09 9.86
N ASP A 219 19.58 14.23 10.38
CA ASP A 219 20.04 13.43 11.51
C ASP A 219 19.12 13.55 12.73
N TYR A 220 18.58 14.75 12.95
CA TYR A 220 17.64 15.02 14.02
C TYR A 220 16.32 14.23 13.85
N ASP A 221 15.73 14.28 12.65
CA ASP A 221 14.47 13.60 12.37
C ASP A 221 14.63 12.08 12.37
N ALA A 222 15.78 11.61 11.88
CA ALA A 222 16.19 10.22 11.92
C ALA A 222 16.27 9.70 13.36
N GLY A 223 16.96 10.42 14.24
CA GLY A 223 17.05 10.09 15.66
C GLY A 223 15.68 10.11 16.35
N ASN A 224 14.83 11.08 16.03
CA ASN A 224 13.48 11.16 16.60
C ASN A 224 12.57 10.01 16.12
N LEU A 225 12.59 9.67 14.83
CA LEU A 225 11.85 8.54 14.28
C LEU A 225 12.22 7.23 14.97
N LEU A 226 13.53 6.97 15.08
CA LEU A 226 14.07 5.79 15.76
C LEU A 226 13.68 5.75 17.25
N LYS A 227 13.76 6.88 17.95
CA LYS A 227 13.35 6.99 19.35
C LYS A 227 11.86 6.68 19.53
N GLN A 228 10.99 7.18 18.66
CA GLN A 228 9.55 6.90 18.71
C GLN A 228 9.25 5.44 18.39
N ALA A 229 9.92 4.88 17.37
CA ALA A 229 9.78 3.47 16.98
C ALA A 229 10.16 2.53 18.13
N HIS A 230 11.33 2.74 18.75
CA HIS A 230 11.76 1.96 19.91
C HIS A 230 10.80 2.05 21.08
N LYS A 231 10.25 3.25 21.33
CA LYS A 231 9.33 3.50 22.46
C LYS A 231 7.97 2.82 22.28
N HIS A 232 7.47 2.71 21.06
CA HIS A 232 6.06 2.38 20.81
C HIS A 232 5.82 1.11 19.97
N CYS A 233 6.81 0.63 19.23
CA CYS A 233 6.67 -0.48 18.28
C CYS A 233 7.62 -1.62 18.67
N HIS A 234 7.23 -2.42 19.67
CA HIS A 234 8.08 -3.49 20.21
C HIS A 234 8.24 -4.69 19.26
N GLU A 235 7.30 -4.87 18.34
CA GLU A 235 7.29 -5.93 17.32
C GLU A 235 7.96 -5.51 16.01
N LEU A 236 8.73 -4.40 16.01
CA LEU A 236 9.33 -3.87 14.79
C LEU A 236 10.48 -4.76 14.32
N ASP A 237 10.22 -5.49 13.23
CA ASP A 237 11.12 -6.44 12.59
C ASP A 237 12.02 -5.78 11.52
N SER A 238 11.48 -4.81 10.76
CA SER A 238 12.16 -4.24 9.60
C SER A 238 12.05 -2.72 9.55
N LEU A 239 13.18 -2.06 9.25
CA LEU A 239 13.28 -0.63 8.98
C LEU A 239 13.99 -0.42 7.64
N SER A 240 13.37 0.29 6.69
CA SER A 240 13.94 0.55 5.37
C SER A 240 13.85 2.02 4.93
N ASN A 241 14.56 2.35 3.85
CA ASN A 241 14.76 3.72 3.32
C ASN A 241 15.33 4.69 4.35
N PHE A 242 16.16 4.18 5.25
CA PHE A 242 16.80 4.93 6.31
C PHE A 242 18.29 5.01 6.04
N THR A 243 18.82 6.22 5.80
CA THR A 243 20.25 6.46 5.60
C THR A 243 20.77 7.38 6.72
N PRO A 244 20.91 6.85 7.94
CA PRO A 244 21.41 7.64 9.06
C PRO A 244 22.89 7.96 8.85
N SER A 245 23.33 9.11 9.36
CA SER A 245 24.76 9.37 9.49
C SER A 245 25.42 8.39 10.47
N ASN A 246 26.74 8.25 10.36
CA ASN A 246 27.53 7.35 11.20
C ASN A 246 27.37 7.64 12.72
N SER A 247 27.12 8.90 13.10
CA SER A 247 26.95 9.29 14.52
C SER A 247 25.66 8.71 15.11
N ILE A 248 24.57 8.67 14.34
CA ILE A 248 23.29 8.11 14.78
C ILE A 248 23.38 6.59 14.89
N ILE A 249 24.06 5.95 13.94
CA ILE A 249 24.24 4.49 13.95
C ILE A 249 24.90 4.08 15.26
N GLN A 250 25.97 4.78 15.68
CA GLN A 250 26.66 4.50 16.94
C GLN A 250 25.78 4.71 18.17
N GLY A 251 24.97 5.77 18.21
CA GLY A 251 24.06 6.02 19.33
C GLY A 251 22.93 4.99 19.43
N PHE A 252 22.38 4.55 18.30
CA PHE A 252 21.27 3.59 18.28
C PHE A 252 21.72 2.14 18.46
N LEU A 253 22.95 1.83 18.05
CA LEU A 253 23.64 0.56 18.28
C LEU A 253 23.64 0.12 19.75
N VAL A 254 23.73 1.08 20.67
CA VAL A 254 23.73 0.84 22.11
C VAL A 254 22.34 0.44 22.63
N VAL A 255 21.26 0.84 21.92
CA VAL A 255 19.88 0.77 22.43
C VAL A 255 19.09 -0.41 21.87
N CYS A 256 19.40 -0.89 20.66
CA CYS A 256 18.61 -1.92 19.98
C CYS A 256 19.45 -3.14 19.57
N THR A 257 19.67 -4.09 20.48
CA THR A 257 20.38 -5.35 20.19
C THR A 257 19.62 -6.28 19.22
N ARG A 258 18.29 -6.18 19.12
CA ARG A 258 17.47 -6.99 18.19
C ARG A 258 17.35 -6.40 16.78
N THR A 259 17.22 -5.08 16.64
CA THR A 259 16.98 -4.42 15.34
C THR A 259 18.27 -4.26 14.50
N PHE A 260 19.44 -4.48 15.10
CA PHE A 260 20.74 -4.21 14.49
C PHE A 260 21.08 -5.04 13.25
N PHE A 261 20.61 -6.28 13.15
CA PHE A 261 20.88 -7.14 11.98
C PHE A 261 20.36 -6.55 10.65
N TYR A 262 19.36 -5.68 10.70
CA TYR A 262 18.70 -5.16 9.50
C TYR A 262 19.40 -3.94 8.90
N LEU A 263 19.95 -3.04 9.72
CA LEU A 263 20.71 -1.88 9.22
C LEU A 263 21.96 -2.32 8.45
N LEU A 264 22.66 -3.34 8.96
CA LEU A 264 23.84 -3.90 8.28
C LEU A 264 23.47 -4.55 6.94
N ARG A 265 22.34 -5.27 6.88
CA ARG A 265 21.88 -5.92 5.63
C ARG A 265 21.46 -4.90 4.57
N SER A 266 20.77 -3.82 4.98
CA SER A 266 20.38 -2.73 4.08
C SER A 266 21.59 -1.99 3.52
N GLN A 267 22.58 -1.68 4.37
CA GLN A 267 23.80 -1.02 3.90
C GLN A 267 24.60 -1.92 2.94
N ALA A 268 24.78 -3.21 3.27
CA ALA A 268 25.47 -4.15 2.38
C ALA A 268 24.82 -4.25 0.99
N SER A 269 23.48 -4.29 0.91
CA SER A 269 22.76 -4.29 -0.37
C SER A 269 22.93 -2.99 -1.16
N SER A 270 22.94 -1.84 -0.47
CA SER A 270 23.18 -0.54 -1.09
C SER A 270 24.61 -0.38 -1.62
N THR A 271 25.61 -0.94 -0.94
CA THR A 271 27.01 -0.89 -1.36
C THR A 271 27.24 -1.81 -2.56
N ILE A 272 26.64 -3.01 -2.56
CA ILE A 272 26.74 -3.96 -3.68
C ILE A 272 26.08 -3.39 -4.95
N SER A 273 24.92 -2.76 -4.84
CA SER A 273 24.23 -2.15 -5.99
C SER A 273 24.90 -0.88 -6.53
N ARG A 274 25.68 -0.17 -5.70
CA ARG A 274 26.55 0.92 -6.17
C ARG A 274 27.81 0.39 -6.86
N LEU A 275 28.40 -0.70 -6.35
CA LEU A 275 29.57 -1.34 -6.96
C LEU A 275 29.25 -2.03 -8.29
N SER A 276 28.02 -2.52 -8.52
CA SER A 276 27.65 -3.12 -9.80
C SER A 276 27.31 -2.12 -10.91
N ARG A 277 27.29 -0.81 -10.62
CA ARG A 277 27.02 0.25 -11.59
C ARG A 277 28.24 1.13 -11.91
N ALA A 278 29.34 0.92 -11.19
CA ALA A 278 30.65 1.50 -11.48
C ALA A 278 31.46 0.52 -12.34
#